data_AF-A0A7H9VAS6-F1
#
_entry.id   AF-A0A7H9VAS6-F1
#
_cell.length_a   1.000
_cell.length_b   1.000
_cell.length_c   1.000
_cell.angle_alpha   90.00
_cell.angle_beta   90.00
_cell.angle_gamma   90.00
#
_symmetry.space_group_name_H-M   'P 1'
#
loop_
_entity.id
_entity.type
_entity.pdbx_description
1 polymer ?
#
loop_
_entity_poly.entity_id
_entity_poly.type
_entity_poly.pdbx_seq_one_letter_code
_entity_poly.pdbx_strand_id
1 'polypeptide(L)'
;GTREALEDFARSEGVPPAELQIFLVLPSNEAVRQAVEAGAGATIISELVIARSLAEGSLRSVPVILPKRDFAMITHRDRQASLAQMALKAHLTGKQNASSTGRG
;
A
#
# COMPACT_ATOMS: atom_id res chain seq x y z
N GLY A 1 -4.64 -3.58 -3.97
CA GLY A 1 -3.47 -2.85 -4.52
C GLY A 1 -3.33 -1.47 -3.89
N THR A 2 -2.41 -0.59 -4.34
CA THR A 2 -2.36 0.82 -3.87
C THR A 2 -3.53 1.65 -4.42
N ARG A 3 -3.89 1.43 -5.69
CA ARG A 3 -5.09 2.03 -6.30
C ARG A 3 -6.38 1.65 -5.57
N GLU A 4 -6.53 0.36 -5.26
CA GLU A 4 -7.68 -0.15 -4.50
C GLU A 4 -7.78 0.52 -3.12
N ALA A 5 -6.65 0.73 -2.42
CA ALA A 5 -6.65 1.44 -1.15
C ALA A 5 -7.10 2.91 -1.28
N LEU A 6 -6.77 3.58 -2.39
CA LEU A 6 -7.29 4.93 -2.69
C LEU A 6 -8.80 4.91 -2.95
N GLU A 7 -9.28 3.93 -3.71
CA GLU A 7 -10.71 3.79 -4.02
C GLU A 7 -11.54 3.40 -2.79
N ASP A 8 -11.01 2.52 -1.93
CA ASP A 8 -11.63 2.15 -0.66
C ASP A 8 -11.69 3.33 0.31
N PHE A 9 -10.61 4.12 0.38
CA PHE A 9 -10.59 5.34 1.18
C PHE A 9 -11.59 6.38 0.65
N ALA A 10 -11.65 6.60 -0.66
CA ALA A 10 -12.64 7.49 -1.26
C ALA A 10 -14.07 7.04 -0.90
N ARG A 11 -14.36 5.74 -1.02
CA ARG A 11 -15.64 5.16 -0.63
C ARG A 11 -15.94 5.35 0.87
N SER A 12 -14.96 5.19 1.76
CA SER A 12 -15.16 5.40 3.20
C SER A 12 -15.45 6.86 3.55
N GLU A 13 -14.94 7.80 2.76
CA GLU A 13 -15.23 9.23 2.88
C GLU A 13 -16.50 9.67 2.12
N GLY A 14 -17.26 8.73 1.56
CA GLY A 14 -18.50 9.02 0.82
C GLY A 14 -18.28 9.59 -0.58
N VAL A 15 -17.06 9.55 -1.11
CA VAL A 15 -16.70 10.01 -2.46
C VAL A 15 -16.71 8.81 -3.43
N PRO A 16 -17.58 8.80 -4.44
CA PRO A 16 -17.56 7.76 -5.47
C PRO A 16 -16.23 7.76 -6.24
N PRO A 17 -15.61 6.60 -6.52
CA PRO A 17 -14.36 6.54 -7.28
C PRO A 17 -14.41 7.23 -8.64
N ALA A 18 -15.60 7.28 -9.27
CA ALA A 18 -15.82 7.96 -10.54
C ALA A 18 -15.70 9.49 -10.46
N GLU A 19 -15.82 10.07 -9.26
CA GLU A 19 -15.70 11.51 -9.03
C GLU A 19 -14.25 11.95 -8.70
N LEU A 20 -13.36 10.97 -8.44
CA LEU A 20 -11.93 11.25 -8.22
C LEU A 20 -11.32 11.90 -9.47
N GLN A 21 -10.76 13.09 -9.28
CA GLN A 21 -10.06 13.83 -10.33
C GLN A 21 -8.65 13.26 -10.56
N ILE A 22 -8.58 12.09 -11.20
CA ILE A 22 -7.31 11.44 -11.55
C ILE A 22 -6.79 12.03 -12.86
N PHE A 23 -5.93 13.05 -12.77
CA PHE A 23 -5.35 13.71 -13.94
C PHE A 23 -4.06 13.01 -14.45
N LEU A 24 -3.49 12.08 -13.68
CA LEU A 24 -2.26 11.37 -14.02
C LEU A 24 -2.27 9.93 -13.50
N VAL A 25 -1.93 8.98 -14.36
CA VAL A 25 -1.74 7.56 -14.02
C VAL A 25 -0.37 7.12 -14.53
N LEU A 26 0.45 6.53 -13.66
CA LEU A 26 1.84 6.14 -13.97
C LEU A 26 2.06 4.64 -13.73
N PRO A 27 3.04 4.04 -14.44
CA PRO A 27 3.19 2.58 -14.47
C PRO A 27 3.88 1.99 -13.22
N SER A 28 4.48 2.81 -12.35
CA SER A 28 5.15 2.33 -11.13
C SER A 28 5.04 3.30 -9.96
N ASN A 29 5.24 2.79 -8.75
CA ASN A 29 5.23 3.59 -7.52
C ASN A 29 6.35 4.63 -7.50
N GLU A 30 7.51 4.31 -8.08
CA GLU A 30 8.65 5.21 -8.19
C GLU A 30 8.33 6.42 -9.09
N ALA A 31 7.67 6.18 -10.23
CA ALA A 31 7.23 7.24 -11.12
C ALA A 31 6.18 8.13 -10.44
N VAL A 32 5.23 7.54 -9.72
CA VAL A 32 4.25 8.29 -8.91
C VAL A 32 4.94 9.15 -7.86
N ARG A 33 5.89 8.59 -7.09
CA ARG A 33 6.68 9.33 -6.09
C ARG A 33 7.39 10.54 -6.72
N GLN A 34 8.08 10.34 -7.85
CA GLN A 34 8.80 11.41 -8.53
C GLN A 34 7.87 12.51 -9.05
N ALA A 35 6.71 12.16 -9.60
CA ALA A 35 5.72 13.14 -10.04
C ALA A 35 5.19 13.99 -8.88
N VAL A 36 4.93 13.37 -7.72
CA VAL A 36 4.48 14.08 -6.51
C VAL A 36 5.59 14.99 -5.96
N GLU A 37 6.84 14.52 -5.91
CA GLU A 37 8.00 15.35 -5.54
C GLU A 37 8.18 16.56 -6.48
N ALA A 38 7.86 16.39 -7.77
CA ALA A 38 7.86 17.46 -8.76
C ALA A 38 6.63 18.39 -8.69
N GLY A 39 5.73 18.18 -7.73
CA GLY A 39 4.57 19.04 -7.50
C GLY A 39 3.33 18.70 -8.33
N ALA A 40 3.22 17.49 -8.88
CA ALA A 40 2.03 17.10 -9.65
C ALA A 40 0.75 17.10 -8.81
N GLY A 41 0.83 16.84 -7.49
CA GLY A 41 -0.34 16.80 -6.61
C GLY A 41 -0.10 15.94 -5.37
N ALA A 42 -1.10 15.14 -4.99
CA ALA A 42 -1.04 14.21 -3.86
C ALA A 42 -1.36 12.78 -4.30
N THR A 43 -0.90 11.79 -3.53
CA THR A 43 -1.17 10.37 -3.78
C THR A 43 -1.25 9.59 -2.47
N ILE A 44 -1.88 8.42 -2.50
CA ILE A 44 -1.69 7.37 -1.49
C ILE A 44 -0.61 6.41 -2.02
N ILE A 45 0.41 6.18 -1.21
CA ILE A 45 1.55 5.31 -1.55
C ILE A 45 2.08 4.65 -0.27
N SER A 46 2.70 3.47 -0.41
CA SER A 46 3.30 2.77 0.73
C SER A 46 4.40 3.60 1.37
N GLU A 47 4.40 3.68 2.70
CA GLU A 47 5.44 4.36 3.48
C GLU A 47 6.83 3.77 3.19
N LEU A 48 6.92 2.46 2.93
CA LEU A 48 8.17 1.79 2.53
C LEU A 48 8.80 2.39 1.27
N VAL A 49 7.99 2.94 0.35
CA VAL A 49 8.49 3.53 -0.90
C VAL A 49 8.98 4.97 -0.70
N ILE A 50 8.39 5.69 0.26
CA ILE A 50 8.65 7.12 0.48
C ILE A 50 9.48 7.42 1.73
N ALA A 51 9.90 6.41 2.49
CA ALA A 51 10.65 6.58 3.74
C ALA A 51 11.85 7.53 3.59
N ARG A 52 12.59 7.42 2.48
CA ARG A 52 13.70 8.32 2.15
C ARG A 52 13.23 9.76 1.89
N SER A 53 12.21 9.93 1.05
CA SER A 53 11.65 11.24 0.72
C SER A 53 11.08 11.97 1.94
N LEU A 54 10.50 11.23 2.89
CA LEU A 54 10.06 11.77 4.17
C LEU A 54 11.26 12.23 5.03
N ALA A 55 12.32 11.41 5.10
CA ALA A 55 13.53 11.74 5.86
C ALA A 55 14.28 12.95 5.27
N GLU A 56 14.30 13.10 3.95
CA GLU A 56 14.92 14.21 3.23
C GLU A 56 14.02 15.46 3.17
N GLY A 57 12.75 15.34 3.58
CA GLY A 57 11.78 16.43 3.57
C GLY A 57 11.26 16.83 2.18
N SER A 58 11.55 16.05 1.14
CA SER A 58 11.02 16.27 -0.21
C SER A 58 9.53 15.94 -0.31
N LEU A 59 9.04 15.07 0.57
CA LEU A 59 7.62 14.76 0.73
C LEU A 59 7.17 14.95 2.18
N ARG A 60 5.88 15.23 2.35
CA ARG A 60 5.22 15.28 3.65
C ARG A 60 4.03 14.34 3.66
N SER A 61 3.87 13.59 4.75
CA SER A 61 2.68 12.78 4.98
C SER A 61 1.53 13.66 5.48
N VAL A 62 0.33 13.41 4.96
CA VAL A 62 -0.92 13.97 5.45
C VAL A 62 -1.59 12.88 6.31
N PRO A 63 -1.91 13.14 7.58
CA PRO A 63 -2.49 12.13 8.45
C PRO A 63 -3.91 11.81 7.98
N VAL A 64 -4.09 10.59 7.48
CA VAL A 64 -5.39 10.04 7.07
C VAL A 64 -5.51 8.62 7.61
N ILE A 65 -6.73 8.21 7.96
CA ILE A 65 -7.00 6.83 8.36
C ILE A 65 -7.36 6.04 7.12
N LEU A 66 -6.44 5.18 6.67
CA LEU A 66 -6.69 4.29 5.55
C LEU A 66 -7.30 2.97 6.05
N PRO A 67 -8.21 2.35 5.28
CA PRO A 67 -8.70 1.02 5.59
C PRO A 67 -7.55 0.01 5.61
N LYS A 68 -7.71 -1.04 6.43
CA LYS A 68 -6.69 -2.08 6.54
C LYS A 68 -6.53 -2.79 5.20
N ARG A 69 -5.29 -2.94 4.75
CA ARG A 69 -4.97 -3.65 3.53
C ARG A 69 -4.74 -5.13 3.82
N ASP A 70 -5.63 -5.97 3.29
CA ASP A 70 -5.47 -7.42 3.37
C ASP A 70 -4.53 -7.92 2.26
N PHE A 71 -3.64 -8.84 2.64
CA PHE A 71 -2.74 -9.52 1.72
C PHE A 71 -3.08 -11.01 1.69
N ALA A 72 -3.29 -11.54 0.50
CA ALA A 72 -3.49 -12.97 0.27
C ALA A 72 -2.26 -13.58 -0.40
N MET A 73 -1.92 -14.81 0.01
CA MET A 73 -0.92 -15.62 -0.68
C MET A 73 -1.64 -16.59 -1.61
N ILE A 74 -1.37 -16.49 -2.90
CA ILE A 74 -1.95 -17.37 -3.92
C ILE A 74 -0.98 -18.51 -4.21
N THR A 75 -1.47 -19.75 -4.20
CA THR A 75 -0.68 -20.96 -4.50
C THR A 75 -1.38 -21.81 -5.55
N HIS A 76 -0.61 -22.43 -6.45
CA HIS A 76 -1.17 -23.36 -7.43
C HIS A 76 -1.59 -24.66 -6.74
N ARG A 77 -2.85 -25.06 -6.91
CA ARG A 77 -3.43 -26.24 -6.24
C ARG A 77 -2.68 -27.53 -6.55
N ASP A 78 -2.31 -27.73 -7.81
CA ASP A 78 -1.73 -29.00 -8.27
C ASP A 78 -0.20 -29.04 -8.21
N ARG A 79 0.46 -28.03 -7.61
CA ARG A 79 1.92 -28.01 -7.46
C ARG A 79 2.28 -28.18 -6.00
N GLN A 80 3.08 -29.20 -5.73
CA GLN A 80 3.71 -29.33 -4.41
C GLN A 80 4.67 -28.17 -4.19
N ALA A 81 4.60 -27.57 -3.00
CA ALA A 81 5.47 -26.45 -2.64
C ALA A 81 6.92 -26.95 -2.48
N SER A 82 7.86 -26.27 -3.12
CA SER A 82 9.29 -26.49 -2.90
C SER A 82 9.69 -26.07 -1.49
N LEU A 83 10.86 -26.53 -1.04
CA LEU A 83 11.44 -26.09 0.24
C LEU A 83 11.53 -24.57 0.34
N ALA A 84 11.91 -23.89 -0.75
CA ALA A 84 11.98 -22.43 -0.80
C ALA A 84 10.60 -21.78 -0.65
N GLN A 85 9.56 -22.33 -1.29
CA GLN A 85 8.18 -21.83 -1.16
C GLN A 85 7.66 -22.01 0.27
N MET A 86 7.94 -23.15 0.90
CA MET A 86 7.56 -23.40 2.29
C MET A 86 8.29 -22.45 3.25
N ALA A 87 9.60 -22.24 3.06
CA ALA A 87 10.38 -21.31 3.87
C ALA A 87 9.86 -19.86 3.73
N LEU A 88 9.57 -19.42 2.49
CA LEU A 88 9.00 -18.09 2.25
C LEU A 88 7.62 -17.94 2.90
N LYS A 89 6.74 -18.94 2.75
CA LYS A 89 5.42 -18.95 3.41
C LYS A 89 5.57 -18.77 4.92
N ALA A 90 6.43 -19.56 5.55
CA ALA A 90 6.67 -19.46 6.99
C ALA A 90 7.22 -18.09 7.40
N HIS A 91 8.12 -17.50 6.62
CA HIS A 91 8.66 -16.15 6.88
C HIS A 91 7.59 -15.06 6.81
N LEU A 92 6.70 -15.13 5.81
CA LEU A 92 5.64 -14.14 5.61
C LEU A 92 4.50 -14.27 6.62
N THR A 93 4.23 -15.48 7.13
CA THR A 93 3.20 -15.72 8.16
C THR A 93 3.72 -15.55 9.58
N GLY A 94 5.02 -15.73 9.82
CA GLY A 94 5.63 -15.70 11.16
C GLY A 94 5.73 -14.31 11.81
N LYS A 95 5.58 -13.23 11.05
CA LYS A 95 5.66 -11.83 11.54
C LYS A 95 4.30 -11.15 11.80
N GLN A 96 3.18 -11.83 11.55
CA GLN A 96 1.85 -11.20 11.59
C GLN A 96 1.12 -11.27 12.95
N ASN A 97 1.69 -11.90 13.98
CA ASN A 97 1.05 -12.05 15.31
C ASN A 97 1.36 -10.92 16.31
N ALA A 98 1.99 -9.82 15.90
CA ALA A 98 2.36 -8.71 16.78
C ALA A 98 1.62 -7.41 16.45
N SER A 99 0.29 -7.44 16.36
CA SER A 99 -0.54 -6.22 16.47
C SER A 99 -2.01 -6.55 16.79
N SER A 100 -2.26 -7.16 17.95
CA SER A 100 -3.59 -7.14 18.58
C SER A 100 -3.49 -7.32 20.10
N THR A 101 -2.75 -6.42 20.78
CA THR A 101 -2.88 -6.29 22.24
C THR A 101 -2.76 -4.82 22.65
N GLY A 102 -3.90 -4.24 23.01
CA GLY A 102 -4.03 -2.98 23.76
C GLY A 102 -4.99 -1.99 23.10
N ARG A 103 -5.99 -1.42 23.78
CA ARG A 103 -6.36 -1.41 25.19
C ARG A 103 -7.83 -0.95 25.27
N GLY A 104 -8.58 -1.50 26.23
CA GLY A 104 -9.66 -0.77 26.90
C GLY A 104 -9.08 0.06 28.05
#